data_AF-A0A4S2Q4E3-F1
#
_entry.id   AF-A0A4S2Q4E3-F1
#
_cell.length_a   1.000
_cell.length_b   1.000
_cell.length_c   1.000
_cell.angle_alpha   90.00
_cell.angle_beta   90.00
_cell.angle_gamma   90.00
#
_symmetry.space_group_name_H-M   'P 1'
#
loop_
_entity.id
_entity.type
_entity.pdbx_description
1 polymer ?
#
loop_
_entity_poly.entity_id
_entity_poly.type
_entity_poly.pdbx_seq_one_letter_code
_entity_poly.pdbx_strand_id
1 'polypeptide(L)'
;MRNAAFIFLFSLACSTVAYADETSELEQAMRQLESAKQALVRAQKSANAGLKSRLYFDYQKAHQDINTVKQGINLYINGDRAQPRDPRKLKSLSGYYDKLRKN
;
A
#
# COMPACT_ATOMS: atom_id res chain seq x y z
N MET A 1 27.83 -13.98 -16.04
CA MET A 1 26.50 -14.10 -15.37
C MET A 1 26.54 -13.75 -13.87
N ARG A 2 27.46 -12.91 -13.40
CA ARG A 2 27.68 -12.64 -11.96
C ARG A 2 27.28 -11.22 -11.53
N ASN A 3 26.83 -10.39 -12.47
CA ASN A 3 26.64 -8.94 -12.30
C ASN A 3 25.15 -8.54 -12.22
N ALA A 4 24.22 -9.44 -12.54
CA ALA A 4 22.79 -9.15 -12.52
C ALA A 4 22.19 -9.17 -11.10
N ALA A 5 22.77 -9.95 -10.18
CA ALA A 5 22.31 -10.04 -8.79
C ALA A 5 22.60 -8.75 -8.00
N PHE A 6 23.69 -8.05 -8.33
CA PHE A 6 24.06 -6.78 -7.67
C PHE A 6 23.18 -5.60 -8.10
N ILE A 7 22.66 -5.59 -9.32
CA ILE A 7 21.78 -4.52 -9.81
C ILE A 7 20.40 -4.59 -9.16
N PHE A 8 19.90 -5.79 -8.83
CA PHE A 8 18.63 -5.95 -8.14
C PHE A 8 18.66 -5.48 -6.67
N LEU A 9 19.79 -5.65 -5.98
CA LEU A 9 19.96 -5.18 -4.60
C LEU A 9 20.15 -3.65 -4.50
N PHE A 10 20.68 -3.01 -5.55
CA PHE A 10 20.88 -1.55 -5.56
C PHE A 10 19.60 -0.77 -5.88
N SER A 11 18.61 -1.40 -6.53
CA SER A 11 17.33 -0.77 -6.83
C SER A 11 16.40 -0.62 -5.61
N LEU A 12 16.68 -1.30 -4.50
CA LEU A 12 15.82 -1.31 -3.32
C LEU A 12 16.21 -0.24 -2.28
N ALA A 13 17.36 0.44 -2.46
CA ALA A 13 17.97 1.26 -1.41
C ALA A 13 17.82 2.79 -1.58
N CYS A 14 17.16 3.27 -2.64
CA CYS A 14 17.00 4.71 -2.86
C CYS A 14 15.54 5.15 -2.66
N SER A 15 15.05 5.05 -1.42
CA SER A 15 13.90 5.83 -0.98
C SER A 15 14.45 7.16 -0.46
N THR A 16 14.73 8.10 -1.36
CA THR A 16 14.96 9.48 -0.93
C THR A 16 13.66 9.97 -0.32
N VAL A 17 13.65 10.21 0.99
CA VAL A 17 12.54 10.88 1.69
C VAL A 17 12.61 12.35 1.28
N ALA A 18 12.20 12.64 0.04
CA ALA A 18 11.87 13.99 -0.36
C ALA A 18 10.56 14.35 0.36
N TYR A 19 10.40 15.59 0.82
CA TYR A 19 9.12 16.09 1.31
C TYR A 19 8.17 16.23 0.11
N ALA A 20 7.72 15.10 -0.40
CA ALA A 20 6.76 15.00 -1.48
C ALA A 20 5.37 15.02 -0.84
N ASP A 21 4.42 15.71 -1.46
CA ASP A 21 3.02 15.76 -1.02
C ASP A 21 2.51 14.33 -0.80
N GLU A 22 1.68 14.09 0.23
CA GLU A 22 1.21 12.75 0.63
C GLU A 22 0.68 11.95 -0.58
N THR A 23 0.01 12.64 -1.50
CA THR A 23 -0.49 12.10 -2.76
C THR A 23 0.62 11.52 -3.65
N SER A 24 1.74 12.22 -3.79
CA SER A 24 2.86 11.82 -4.64
C SER A 24 3.63 10.61 -4.08
N GLU A 25 3.75 10.50 -2.75
CA GLU A 25 4.30 9.31 -2.09
C GLU A 25 3.39 8.09 -2.31
N LEU A 26 2.07 8.26 -2.20
CA LEU A 26 1.12 7.18 -2.46
C LEU A 26 1.11 6.75 -3.93
N GLU A 27 1.21 7.69 -4.87
CA GLU A 27 1.38 7.36 -6.28
C GLU A 27 2.70 6.62 -6.53
N GLN A 28 3.77 6.97 -5.83
CA GLN A 28 5.03 6.25 -5.91
C GLN A 28 4.89 4.82 -5.40
N ALA A 29 4.22 4.62 -4.27
CA ALA A 29 3.91 3.28 -3.77
C ALA A 29 3.12 2.44 -4.80
N MET A 30 2.14 3.06 -5.46
CA MET A 30 1.37 2.42 -6.54
C MET A 30 2.26 1.98 -7.72
N ARG A 31 3.23 2.80 -8.13
CA ARG A 31 4.21 2.47 -9.18
C ARG A 31 5.15 1.34 -8.75
N GLN A 32 5.57 1.32 -7.49
CA GLN A 32 6.41 0.26 -6.93
C GLN A 32 5.65 -1.08 -6.87
N LEU A 33 4.38 -1.08 -6.48
CA LEU A 33 3.53 -2.28 -6.50
C LEU A 33 3.34 -2.83 -7.92
N GLU A 34 3.21 -1.96 -8.92
CA GLU A 34 3.15 -2.39 -10.32
C GLU A 34 4.47 -3.01 -10.79
N SER A 35 5.59 -2.41 -10.40
CA SER A 35 6.93 -2.92 -10.70
C SER A 35 7.17 -4.29 -10.04
N ALA A 36 6.70 -4.47 -8.81
CA ALA A 36 6.72 -5.75 -8.10
C ALA A 36 5.88 -6.81 -8.82
N LYS A 37 4.68 -6.45 -9.29
CA LYS A 37 3.83 -7.33 -10.11
C LYS A 37 4.55 -7.81 -11.36
N GLN A 38 5.23 -6.92 -12.08
CA GLN A 38 6.00 -7.29 -13.27
C GLN A 38 7.22 -8.18 -12.92
N ALA A 39 7.87 -7.93 -11.78
CA ALA A 39 8.94 -8.79 -11.28
C ALA A 39 8.45 -10.22 -11.00
N LEU A 40 7.26 -10.38 -10.42
CA LEU A 40 6.63 -11.69 -10.22
C LEU A 40 6.38 -12.43 -11.54
N VAL A 41 5.88 -11.74 -12.58
CA VAL A 41 5.69 -12.36 -13.91
C VAL A 41 7.01 -12.88 -14.47
N ARG A 42 8.08 -12.09 -14.36
CA ARG A 42 9.43 -12.51 -14.81
C ARG A 42 9.92 -13.71 -14.01
N ALA A 43 9.77 -13.68 -12.69
CA ALA A 43 10.15 -14.78 -11.82
C ALA A 43 9.37 -16.06 -12.14
N GLN A 44 8.06 -15.97 -12.42
CA GLN A 44 7.23 -17.11 -12.82
C GLN A 44 7.71 -17.72 -14.13
N LYS A 45 8.03 -16.89 -15.14
CA LYS A 45 8.60 -17.36 -16.41
C LYS A 45 9.92 -18.09 -16.21
N SER A 46 10.80 -17.55 -15.37
CA SER A 46 12.07 -18.21 -15.04
C SER A 46 11.90 -19.51 -14.27
N ALA A 47 10.94 -19.57 -13.33
CA ALA A 47 10.65 -20.79 -12.57
C ALA A 47 10.09 -21.91 -13.46
N ASN A 48 9.23 -21.58 -14.42
CA ASN A 48 8.69 -22.54 -15.38
C ASN A 48 9.74 -23.11 -16.34
N ALA A 49 10.86 -22.40 -16.55
CA ALA A 49 11.99 -22.86 -17.37
C ALA A 49 12.99 -23.73 -16.57
N GLY A 50 12.84 -23.82 -15.24
CA GLY A 50 13.74 -24.54 -14.36
C GLY A 50 13.38 -26.02 -14.14
N LEU A 51 14.29 -26.77 -13.51
CA LEU A 51 14.05 -28.13 -13.06
C LEU A 51 12.91 -28.17 -12.03
N LYS A 52 12.08 -29.22 -12.09
CA LYS A 52 10.92 -29.41 -11.18
C LYS A 52 11.37 -29.46 -9.72
N SER A 53 11.19 -28.36 -9.00
CA SER A 53 11.27 -28.31 -7.54
C SER A 53 10.02 -28.93 -6.93
N ARG A 54 10.12 -29.48 -5.71
CA ARG A 54 8.94 -29.97 -4.97
C ARG A 54 8.14 -28.84 -4.32
N LEU A 55 8.79 -27.71 -4.07
CA LEU A 55 8.18 -26.50 -3.52
C LEU A 55 7.99 -25.49 -4.64
N TYR A 56 6.75 -25.01 -4.79
CA TYR A 56 6.37 -24.01 -5.78
C TYR A 56 5.91 -22.75 -5.06
N PHE A 57 6.32 -21.60 -5.58
CA PHE A 57 5.80 -20.32 -5.15
C PHE A 57 4.41 -20.09 -5.80
N ASP A 58 3.42 -19.69 -5.00
CA ASP A 58 2.08 -19.38 -5.50
C ASP A 58 2.03 -17.95 -6.08
N TYR A 59 2.40 -17.85 -7.36
CA TYR A 59 2.36 -16.58 -8.09
C TYR A 59 0.95 -16.01 -8.22
N GLN A 60 -0.07 -16.86 -8.31
CA GLN A 60 -1.46 -16.41 -8.44
C GLN A 60 -1.89 -15.66 -7.18
N LYS A 61 -1.63 -16.25 -6.00
CA LYS A 61 -1.93 -15.62 -4.72
C LYS A 61 -1.16 -14.32 -4.54
N ALA A 62 0.15 -14.31 -4.84
CA ALA A 62 0.96 -13.09 -4.75
C ALA A 62 0.44 -11.95 -5.66
N HIS A 63 -0.04 -12.27 -6.87
CA HIS A 63 -0.67 -11.29 -7.75
C HIS A 63 -1.99 -10.75 -7.20
N GLN A 64 -2.80 -11.61 -6.60
CA GLN A 64 -4.04 -11.21 -5.94
C GLN A 64 -3.75 -10.27 -4.77
N ASP A 65 -2.78 -10.60 -3.92
CA ASP A 65 -2.41 -9.78 -2.78
C ASP A 65 -1.93 -8.38 -3.20
N ILE A 66 -1.08 -8.28 -4.23
CA ILE A 66 -0.68 -6.96 -4.78
C ILE A 66 -1.90 -6.18 -5.28
N ASN A 67 -2.85 -6.82 -5.99
CA ASN A 67 -4.04 -6.13 -6.46
C ASN A 67 -4.92 -5.67 -5.29
N THR A 68 -5.06 -6.47 -4.22
CA THR A 68 -5.79 -6.11 -3.01
C THR A 68 -5.19 -4.87 -2.35
N VAL A 69 -3.86 -4.81 -2.22
CA VAL A 69 -3.16 -3.63 -1.67
C VAL A 69 -3.41 -2.40 -2.55
N LYS A 70 -3.26 -2.52 -3.88
CA LYS A 70 -3.54 -1.43 -4.83
C LYS A 70 -4.98 -0.91 -4.72
N GLN A 71 -5.95 -1.82 -4.59
CA GLN A 71 -7.36 -1.46 -4.40
C GLN A 71 -7.57 -0.71 -3.08
N GLY A 72 -6.97 -1.19 -1.99
CA GLY A 72 -7.01 -0.50 -0.70
C GLY A 72 -6.49 0.92 -0.78
N ILE A 73 -5.30 1.12 -1.36
CA ILE A 73 -4.71 2.46 -1.56
C ILE A 73 -5.64 3.35 -2.41
N ASN A 74 -6.17 2.83 -3.52
CA ASN A 74 -7.10 3.58 -4.36
C ASN A 74 -8.37 4.01 -3.61
N LEU A 75 -8.89 3.18 -2.70
CA LEU A 75 -10.04 3.55 -1.87
C LEU A 75 -9.72 4.69 -0.90
N TYR A 76 -8.49 4.75 -0.37
CA TYR A 76 -8.08 5.84 0.52
C TYR A 76 -7.79 7.14 -0.24
N ILE A 77 -7.30 7.07 -1.47
CA ILE A 77 -7.07 8.25 -2.32
C ILE A 77 -8.39 8.86 -2.83
N ASN A 78 -9.33 7.99 -3.24
CA ASN A 78 -10.58 8.42 -3.91
C ASN A 78 -11.81 8.42 -3.00
N GLY A 79 -11.72 7.82 -1.81
CA GLY A 79 -12.79 7.82 -0.83
C GLY A 79 -13.07 9.24 -0.34
N ASP A 80 -14.31 9.47 0.10
CA ASP A 80 -14.73 10.71 0.73
C ASP A 80 -13.80 10.94 1.93
N ARG A 81 -12.74 11.74 1.72
CA ARG A 81 -11.74 12.05 2.74
C ARG A 81 -12.56 12.53 3.91
N ALA A 82 -12.49 11.83 5.05
CA ALA A 82 -13.26 12.18 6.23
C ALA A 82 -12.99 13.65 6.54
N GLN A 83 -13.86 14.53 6.04
CA GLN A 83 -13.74 15.96 6.27
C GLN A 83 -13.65 16.08 7.78
N PRO A 84 -12.65 16.78 8.34
CA PRO A 84 -12.48 16.89 9.78
C PRO A 84 -13.87 17.21 10.34
N ARG A 85 -14.42 16.26 11.12
CA ARG A 85 -15.82 16.31 11.55
C ARG A 85 -16.04 17.72 12.06
N ASP A 86 -16.91 18.48 11.39
CA ASP A 86 -17.16 19.87 11.75
C ASP A 86 -17.27 19.93 13.27
N PRO A 87 -16.33 20.60 13.98
CA PRO A 87 -16.32 20.59 15.43
C PRO A 87 -17.62 21.15 16.02
N ARG A 88 -18.44 21.83 15.21
CA ARG A 88 -19.79 22.28 15.57
C ARG A 88 -20.81 21.14 15.62
N LYS A 89 -20.61 20.03 14.89
CA LYS A 89 -21.43 18.80 14.97
C LYS A 89 -21.14 17.96 16.22
N LEU A 90 -19.97 18.13 16.86
CA LEU A 90 -19.66 17.52 18.16
C LEU A 90 -20.38 18.21 19.34
N LYS A 91 -20.82 19.47 19.16
CA LYS A 91 -21.53 20.22 20.21
C LYS A 91 -22.95 19.72 20.51
N SER A 92 -23.49 18.78 19.75
CA SER A 92 -24.82 18.20 20.03
C SER A 92 -24.79 17.07 21.06
N LEU A 93 -23.62 16.64 21.54
CA LEU A 93 -23.54 15.83 22.77
C LEU A 93 -23.70 16.74 24.02
N SER A 94 -24.86 17.39 24.13
CA SER A 94 -25.32 17.95 25.41
C SER A 94 -25.73 16.77 26.29
N GLY A 95 -24.76 16.24 27.04
CA GLY A 95 -25.05 15.29 28.10
C GLY A 95 -25.89 15.95 29.20
N TYR A 96 -26.78 15.18 29.82
CA TYR A 96 -27.66 15.60 30.93
C TYR A 96 -26.92 16.01 32.22
N TYR A 97 -25.61 16.31 32.16
CA TYR A 97 -24.78 16.65 33.32
C TYR A 97 -25.02 18.07 33.85
N ASP A 98 -25.63 18.97 33.07
CA ASP A 98 -25.95 20.33 33.53
C ASP A 98 -27.16 20.39 34.47
N LYS A 99 -27.98 19.33 34.57
CA LYS A 99 -29.20 19.35 35.41
C LYS A 99 -28.97 19.11 36.90
N LEU A 100 -27.74 18.79 37.32
CA LEU A 100 -27.41 18.52 38.73
C LEU A 100 -26.80 19.72 39.47
N ARG A 101 -26.62 20.87 38.80
CA ARG A 101 -26.07 22.08 39.41
C ARG A 101 -27.14 23.14 39.69
N LYS A 102 -28.17 22.76 40.43
CA LYS A 102 -28.99 23.70 41.20
C LYS A 102 -29.30 23.09 42.57
N ASN A 103 -28.41 23.36 43.52
CA ASN A 103 -28.75 23.64 44.91
C ASN A 103 -28.17 25.02 45.21
#